data_AF-L8PIR0-F1
#
_entry.id   AF-L8PIR0-F1
#
_cell.length_a   1.000
_cell.length_b   1.000
_cell.length_c   1.000
_cell.angle_alpha   90.00
_cell.angle_beta   90.00
_cell.angle_gamma   90.00
#
_symmetry.space_group_name_H-M   'P 1'
#
loop_
_entity.id
_entity.type
_entity.pdbx_description
1 polymer ?
#
loop_
_entity_poly.entity_id
_entity_poly.type
_entity_poly.pdbx_seq_one_letter_code
_entity_poly.pdbx_strand_id
1 'polypeptide(L)'
;MLAQLAEQLRNAAEILEWARNNAHWRQLPDPTWEWLRTATDTARDLAAGLDEVRPTFAAPRDPSTAPAPAPPAPAAHRASAPRR
;
A
#
# COMPACT_ATOMS: atom_id res chain seq x y z
N MET A 1 -3.63 -7.38 -4.49
CA MET A 1 -4.90 -7.26 -3.75
C MET A 1 -5.25 -5.80 -3.46
N LEU A 2 -4.42 -5.01 -2.75
CA LEU A 2 -4.74 -3.62 -2.40
C LEU A 2 -5.07 -2.73 -3.62
N ALA A 3 -4.33 -2.89 -4.73
CA ALA A 3 -4.62 -2.18 -5.98
C ALA A 3 -6.03 -2.48 -6.52
N GLN A 4 -6.47 -3.74 -6.44
CA GLN A 4 -7.79 -4.16 -6.91
C GLN A 4 -8.91 -3.61 -6.02
N LEU A 5 -8.68 -3.55 -4.70
CA LEU A 5 -9.63 -2.94 -3.76
C LEU A 5 -9.74 -1.43 -3.98
N ALA A 6 -8.61 -0.74 -4.17
CA ALA A 6 -8.58 0.70 -4.45
C ALA A 6 -9.34 1.03 -5.75
N GLU A 7 -9.23 0.16 -6.76
CA GLU A 7 -9.98 0.30 -8.01
C GLU A 7 -11.49 0.04 -7.82
N GLN A 8 -11.87 -0.98 -7.04
CA GLN A 8 -13.27 -1.24 -6.71
C GLN A 8 -13.92 -0.05 -5.98
N LEU A 9 -13.19 0.62 -5.10
CA LEU A 9 -13.66 1.80 -4.38
C LEU A 9 -13.81 3.02 -5.30
N ARG A 10 -12.91 3.20 -6.27
CA ARG A 10 -13.05 4.20 -7.33
C ARG A 10 -14.31 3.97 -8.16
N ASN A 11 -14.52 2.76 -8.63
CA ASN A 11 -15.73 2.39 -9.39
C ASN A 11 -17.01 2.63 -8.56
N ALA A 12 -16.99 2.32 -7.27
CA ALA A 12 -18.11 2.60 -6.38
C ALA A 12 -18.35 4.12 -6.23
N ALA A 13 -17.30 4.92 -6.10
CA ALA A 13 -17.40 6.38 -6.03
C ALA A 13 -18.03 6.97 -7.31
N GLU A 14 -17.68 6.45 -8.49
CA GLU A 14 -18.27 6.88 -9.76
C GLU A 14 -19.77 6.58 -9.84
N ILE A 15 -20.20 5.39 -9.38
CA ILE A 15 -21.63 5.03 -9.32
C ILE A 15 -22.39 5.96 -8.38
N LEU A 16 -21.82 6.26 -7.21
CA LEU A 16 -22.43 7.17 -6.24
C LEU A 16 -22.52 8.60 -6.78
N GLU A 17 -21.49 9.05 -7.49
CA GLU A 17 -21.49 10.36 -8.13
C GLU A 17 -22.53 10.45 -9.25
N TRP A 18 -22.65 9.41 -10.07
CA TRP A 18 -23.72 9.31 -11.06
C TRP A 18 -25.10 9.34 -10.39
N ALA A 19 -25.30 8.59 -9.31
CA ALA A 19 -26.55 8.57 -8.56
C ALA A 19 -26.88 9.96 -7.98
N ARG A 20 -25.88 10.68 -7.46
CA ARG A 20 -26.02 12.06 -6.96
C ARG A 20 -26.41 13.03 -8.08
N ASN A 21 -25.78 12.91 -9.23
CA ASN A 21 -26.11 13.75 -10.40
C ASN A 21 -27.53 13.44 -10.89
N ASN A 22 -27.93 12.16 -10.95
CA ASN A 22 -29.29 11.76 -11.29
C ASN A 22 -30.31 12.23 -10.22
N ALA A 23 -29.91 12.21 -8.95
CA ALA A 23 -30.72 12.66 -7.82
C ALA A 23 -31.05 14.15 -7.89
N HIS A 24 -30.08 14.97 -8.30
CA HIS A 24 -30.29 16.40 -8.57
C HIS A 24 -31.41 16.60 -9.60
N TRP A 25 -31.40 15.83 -10.70
CA TRP A 25 -32.45 15.89 -11.73
C TRP A 25 -33.80 15.33 -11.27
N ARG A 26 -33.80 14.37 -10.34
CA ARG A 26 -35.00 13.76 -9.77
C ARG A 26 -35.58 14.51 -8.57
N GLN A 27 -34.98 15.63 -8.16
CA GLN A 27 -35.36 16.39 -6.96
C GLN A 27 -35.43 15.50 -5.71
N LEU A 28 -34.45 14.61 -5.53
CA LEU A 28 -34.34 13.83 -4.31
C LEU A 28 -34.16 14.79 -3.11
N PRO A 29 -34.69 14.45 -1.92
CA PRO A 29 -34.55 15.29 -0.74
C PRO A 29 -33.08 15.60 -0.43
N ASP A 30 -32.81 16.83 0.03
CA ASP A 30 -31.44 17.28 0.37
C ASP A 30 -30.66 16.30 1.26
N PRO A 31 -31.26 15.66 2.29
CA PRO A 31 -30.56 14.67 3.10
C PRO A 31 -30.03 13.47 2.31
N THR A 32 -30.76 13.04 1.27
CA THR A 32 -30.33 11.94 0.40
C THR A 32 -29.17 12.37 -0.49
N TRP A 33 -29.20 13.61 -0.98
CA TRP A 33 -28.10 14.16 -1.78
C TRP A 33 -26.83 14.31 -0.95
N GLU A 34 -26.94 14.79 0.29
CA GLU A 34 -25.81 14.89 1.21
C GLU A 34 -25.24 13.52 1.57
N TRP A 35 -26.09 12.52 1.84
CA TRP A 35 -25.64 11.16 2.09
C TRP A 35 -24.85 10.61 0.90
N LEU A 36 -25.34 10.80 -0.33
CA LEU A 36 -24.64 10.39 -1.55
C LEU A 36 -23.29 11.09 -1.68
N ARG A 37 -23.22 12.41 -1.39
CA ARG A 37 -21.96 13.16 -1.39
C ARG A 37 -20.95 12.57 -0.40
N THR A 38 -21.35 12.39 0.86
CA THR A 38 -20.48 11.83 1.91
C THR A 38 -19.99 10.43 1.54
N ALA A 39 -20.86 9.59 0.96
CA ALA A 39 -20.49 8.26 0.51
C ALA A 39 -19.47 8.29 -0.64
N THR A 40 -19.64 9.19 -1.63
CA THR A 40 -18.66 9.38 -2.71
C THR A 40 -17.31 9.83 -2.15
N ASP A 41 -17.30 10.82 -1.24
CA ASP A 41 -16.07 11.36 -0.65
C ASP A 41 -15.33 10.26 0.14
N THR A 42 -16.05 9.51 0.97
CA THR A 42 -15.48 8.39 1.76
C THR A 42 -14.85 7.32 0.87
N ALA A 43 -15.52 6.93 -0.23
CA ALA A 43 -15.01 5.92 -1.14
C ALA A 43 -13.71 6.36 -1.84
N ARG A 44 -13.62 7.65 -2.22
CA ARG A 44 -12.41 8.24 -2.81
C ARG A 44 -11.26 8.27 -1.80
N ASP A 45 -11.52 8.70 -0.57
CA ASP A 45 -10.51 8.77 0.49
C ASP A 45 -9.94 7.38 0.82
N LEU A 46 -10.81 6.36 0.90
CA LEU A 46 -10.38 4.97 1.09
C LEU A 46 -9.52 4.48 -0.08
N ALA A 47 -9.91 4.76 -1.33
CA ALA A 47 -9.15 4.38 -2.50
C ALA A 47 -7.77 5.05 -2.53
N ALA A 48 -7.68 6.33 -2.16
CA ALA A 48 -6.44 7.08 -2.07
C ALA A 48 -5.52 6.51 -0.99
N GLY A 49 -6.04 6.30 0.23
CA GLY A 49 -5.27 5.73 1.34
C GLY A 49 -4.72 4.34 1.03
N LEU A 50 -5.47 3.51 0.29
CA LEU A 50 -4.99 2.20 -0.16
C LEU A 50 -3.84 2.29 -1.18
N ASP A 51 -3.86 3.29 -2.05
CA ASP A 51 -2.76 3.52 -3.01
C ASP A 51 -1.52 4.07 -2.31
N GLU A 52 -1.68 4.90 -1.29
CA GLU A 52 -0.58 5.41 -0.47
C GLU A 52 0.15 4.30 0.28
N VAL A 53 -0.57 3.34 0.87
CA VAL A 53 0.05 2.23 1.62
C VAL A 53 0.53 1.09 0.72
N ARG A 54 0.08 1.03 -0.54
CA ARG A 54 0.42 -0.04 -1.49
C ARG A 54 1.92 -0.34 -1.58
N PRO A 55 2.84 0.63 -1.66
CA PRO A 55 4.28 0.36 -1.75
C PRO A 55 4.82 -0.40 -0.54
N THR A 56 4.32 -0.11 0.67
CA THR A 56 4.72 -0.78 1.92
C THR A 56 4.43 -2.27 1.90
N PHE A 57 3.39 -2.70 1.18
CA PHE A 57 3.01 -4.10 1.04
C PHE A 57 3.50 -4.75 -0.27
N ALA A 58 4.04 -3.96 -1.20
CA ALA A 58 4.51 -4.44 -2.51
C ALA A 58 5.99 -4.81 -2.52
N ALA A 59 6.80 -4.25 -1.60
CA ALA A 59 8.22 -4.57 -1.53
C ALA A 59 8.44 -5.97 -0.92
N PRO A 60 9.14 -6.89 -1.62
CA PRO A 60 9.81 -7.98 -0.96
C PRO A 60 10.78 -7.37 0.06
N ARG A 61 10.60 -7.68 1.35
CA ARG A 61 11.68 -7.45 2.32
C ARG A 61 12.81 -8.39 1.91
N ASP A 62 13.83 -7.86 1.25
CA ASP A 62 15.03 -8.61 0.97
C ASP A 62 15.70 -8.90 2.32
N PRO A 63 15.75 -10.17 2.80
CA PRO A 63 16.42 -10.49 4.06
C PRO A 63 17.94 -10.28 3.98
N SER A 64 18.46 -9.92 2.80
CA SER A 64 19.90 -9.80 2.51
C SER A 64 20.55 -8.47 2.93
N THR A 65 19.87 -7.63 3.72
CA THR A 65 20.48 -6.43 4.33
C THR A 65 20.88 -6.61 5.80
N ALA A 66 20.91 -7.85 6.30
CA ALA A 66 21.75 -8.14 7.46
C ALA A 66 23.21 -8.24 6.99
N PRO A 67 24.17 -7.49 7.58
CA PRO A 67 25.58 -7.67 7.27
C PRO A 67 25.92 -9.13 7.52
N ALA A 68 26.40 -9.84 6.49
CA ALA A 68 26.90 -11.19 6.68
C ALA A 68 28.00 -11.16 7.76
N PRO A 69 27.97 -12.03 8.78
CA PRO A 69 29.07 -12.12 9.73
C PRO A 69 30.36 -12.40 8.97
N ALA A 70 31.39 -11.60 9.24
CA ALA A 70 32.67 -11.71 8.57
C ALA A 70 33.22 -13.14 8.70
N PRO A 71 33.80 -13.72 7.64
CA PRO A 71 34.40 -15.05 7.72
C PRO A 71 35.49 -15.04 8.79
N PRO A 72 35.62 -16.11 9.61
CA PRO A 72 36.69 -16.22 10.58
C PRO A 72 38.04 -16.13 9.84
N ALA A 73 38.90 -15.22 10.32
CA ALA A 73 40.24 -15.06 9.76
C ALA A 73 40.98 -16.40 9.77
N PRO A 74 41.69 -16.77 8.69
CA PRO A 74 42.49 -17.98 8.69
C PRO A 74 43.52 -17.90 9.82
N ALA A 75 43.54 -18.91 10.68
CA ALA A 75 44.56 -19.04 11.71
C ALA A 75 45.93 -19.02 11.03
N ALA A 76 46.68 -17.94 11.26
CA ALA A 76 48.07 -17.84 10.88
C ALA A 76 48.78 -19.05 11.51
N HIS A 77 49.10 -20.04 10.68
CA HIS A 77 49.99 -21.11 11.05
C HIS A 77 51.32 -20.43 11.30
N ARG A 78 51.60 -20.12 12.58
CA ARG A 78 52.95 -19.77 13.00
C ARG A 78 53.81 -20.97 12.65
N ALA A 79 54.49 -20.85 11.51
CA ALA A 79 55.64 -21.67 11.18
C ALA A 79 56.67 -21.43 12.28
N SER A 80 56.66 -22.31 13.29
CA SER A 80 57.78 -22.47 14.20
C SER A 80 58.95 -22.94 13.34
N ALA A 81 59.92 -22.05 13.13
CA ALA A 81 61.14 -22.30 12.37
C ALA A 81 61.85 -23.57 12.87
N PRO A 82 62.53 -24.33 11.98
CA PRO A 82 63.30 -25.49 12.40
C PRO A 82 64.54 -25.02 13.17
N ARG A 83 64.69 -25.48 14.42
CA ARG A 83 65.91 -25.29 15.20
C ARG A 83 66.88 -26.44 14.86
N ARG A 84 68.04 -26.08 14.31
CA ARG A 84 69.21 -26.94 14.10
C ARG A 84 69.69 -27.57 15.39
#